data_AF-A0A950FBY1-F1
#
_entry.id   AF-A0A950FBY1-F1
#
_cell.length_a   1.000
_cell.length_b   1.000
_cell.length_c   1.000
_cell.angle_alpha   90.00
_cell.angle_beta   90.00
_cell.angle_gamma   90.00
#
_symmetry.space_group_name_H-M   'P 1'
#
loop_
_entity.id
_entity.type
_entity.pdbx_description
1 polymer ?
#
loop_
_entity_poly.entity_id
_entity_poly.type
_entity_poly.pdbx_seq_one_letter_code
_entity_poly.pdbx_strand_id
1 'polypeptide(L)'
;MIEIGVFHNGASDLPTITTPDQVEVNDGTLAEVHESSQRVLLDQIRQGILADRLGFNYFFMTEHHFQPEGTEFSPNPLLAETAIAARTSRIRLGQA
;
A
#
# COMPACT_ATOMS: atom_id res chain seq x y z
N MET A 1 10.08 -13.56 22.63
CA MET A 1 9.38 -12.25 22.58
C MET A 1 8.51 -12.27 21.33
N ILE A 2 7.24 -11.88 21.41
CA ILE A 2 6.36 -11.81 20.24
C ILE A 2 6.58 -10.46 19.55
N GLU A 3 6.68 -10.47 18.22
CA GLU A 3 6.74 -9.26 17.40
C GLU A 3 5.51 -9.20 16.49
N ILE A 4 5.02 -7.98 16.23
CA ILE A 4 3.82 -7.73 15.44
C ILE A 4 4.17 -6.82 14.26
N GLY A 5 3.80 -7.23 13.05
CA GLY A 5 4.02 -6.48 11.82
C GLY A 5 2.70 -6.11 11.12
N VAL A 6 2.75 -5.05 10.32
CA VAL A 6 1.67 -4.65 9.41
C VAL A 6 2.12 -4.93 7.98
N PHE A 7 1.24 -5.48 7.15
CA PHE A 7 1.43 -5.62 5.72
C PHE A 7 0.52 -4.62 5.00
N HIS A 8 1.10 -3.83 4.09
CA HIS A 8 0.35 -2.90 3.25
C HIS A 8 0.60 -3.21 1.77
N ASN A 9 -0.38 -3.91 1.17
CA ASN A 9 -0.35 -4.35 -0.22
C ASN A 9 -0.65 -3.24 -1.25
N GLY A 10 -1.20 -2.11 -0.80
CA GLY A 10 -1.50 -0.97 -1.67
C GLY A 10 -2.85 -1.10 -2.36
N ALA A 11 -3.83 -1.69 -1.68
CA ALA A 11 -5.17 -1.82 -2.24
C ALA A 11 -5.80 -0.47 -2.60
N SER A 12 -6.53 -0.43 -3.72
CA SER A 12 -7.32 0.75 -4.12
C SER A 12 -8.34 1.12 -3.04
N ASP A 13 -8.63 2.41 -2.91
CA ASP A 13 -9.72 2.94 -2.08
C ASP A 13 -11.07 2.99 -2.80
N LEU A 14 -11.13 2.52 -4.05
CA LEU A 14 -12.36 2.39 -4.83
C LEU A 14 -13.08 1.08 -4.49
N PRO A 15 -14.42 1.04 -4.61
CA PRO A 15 -15.16 -0.22 -4.51
C PRO A 15 -14.68 -1.25 -5.53
N THR A 16 -14.82 -2.53 -5.23
CA THR A 16 -14.56 -3.61 -6.19
C THR A 16 -15.87 -3.98 -6.90
N ILE A 17 -15.81 -4.17 -8.22
CA ILE A 17 -16.91 -4.74 -9.02
C ILE A 17 -16.47 -6.05 -9.67
N THR A 18 -17.45 -6.93 -9.89
CA THR A 18 -17.24 -8.19 -10.61
C THR A 18 -17.74 -8.04 -12.05
N THR A 19 -16.85 -8.27 -13.02
CA THR A 19 -17.21 -8.25 -14.45
C THR A 19 -18.10 -9.45 -14.83
N PRO A 20 -18.77 -9.44 -16.00
CA PRO A 20 -19.52 -10.60 -16.49
C PRO A 20 -18.69 -11.89 -16.54
N ASP A 21 -17.39 -11.77 -16.78
CA ASP A 21 -16.44 -12.89 -16.84
C ASP A 21 -15.89 -13.31 -15.46
N GLN A 22 -16.52 -12.84 -14.37
CA GLN A 22 -16.15 -13.17 -12.98
C GLN A 22 -14.75 -12.68 -12.58
N VAL A 23 -14.30 -11.55 -13.14
CA VAL A 23 -13.05 -10.88 -12.73
C VAL A 23 -13.38 -9.75 -11.77
N GLU A 24 -12.66 -9.66 -10.65
CA GLU A 24 -12.76 -8.53 -9.72
C GLU A 24 -11.82 -7.40 -10.15
N VAL A 25 -12.36 -6.19 -10.27
CA VAL A 25 -11.63 -4.98 -10.66
C VAL A 25 -12.09 -3.77 -9.84
N ASN A 26 -11.29 -2.70 -9.81
CA ASN A 26 -11.70 -1.44 -9.20
C ASN A 26 -12.85 -0.80 -9.98
N ASP A 27 -13.85 -0.27 -9.28
CA ASP A 27 -14.97 0.48 -9.85
C ASP A 27 -14.54 1.92 -10.17
N GLY A 28 -14.46 2.25 -11.45
CA GLY A 28 -14.14 3.59 -11.90
C GLY A 28 -13.50 3.64 -13.28
N THR A 29 -13.38 4.85 -13.79
CA THR A 29 -12.61 5.16 -14.99
C THR A 29 -11.11 5.04 -14.71
N LEU A 30 -10.31 4.91 -15.77
CA LEU A 30 -8.84 4.93 -15.68
C LEU A 30 -8.30 6.16 -14.90
N ALA A 31 -8.93 7.32 -15.06
CA ALA A 31 -8.54 8.54 -14.36
C ALA A 31 -8.80 8.43 -12.85
N GLU A 32 -9.97 7.92 -12.44
CA GLU A 32 -10.32 7.73 -11.03
C GLU A 32 -9.43 6.68 -10.36
N VAL A 33 -9.12 5.59 -11.06
CA VAL A 33 -8.18 4.59 -10.52
C VAL A 33 -6.77 5.18 -10.40
N HIS A 34 -6.32 5.99 -11.35
CA HIS A 34 -5.03 6.66 -11.24
C HIS A 34 -4.97 7.61 -10.03
N GLU A 35 -6.04 8.38 -9.79
CA GLU A 35 -6.14 9.23 -8.60
C GLU A 35 -6.16 8.41 -7.31
N SER A 36 -6.84 7.26 -7.30
CA SER A 36 -6.80 6.29 -6.19
C SER A 36 -5.37 5.83 -5.91
N SER A 37 -4.63 5.40 -6.94
CA SER A 37 -3.24 4.98 -6.82
C SER A 37 -2.35 6.06 -6.18
N GLN A 38 -2.54 7.33 -6.54
CA GLN A 38 -1.81 8.44 -5.94
C GLN A 38 -2.13 8.61 -4.44
N ARG A 39 -3.40 8.50 -4.05
CA ARG A 39 -3.82 8.58 -2.64
C ARG A 39 -3.25 7.41 -1.84
N VAL A 40 -3.37 6.19 -2.37
CA VAL A 40 -2.90 4.97 -1.72
C VAL A 40 -1.39 5.00 -1.49
N LEU A 41 -0.60 5.49 -2.45
CA LEU A 41 0.85 5.65 -2.27
C LEU A 41 1.19 6.58 -1.10
N LEU A 42 0.45 7.69 -0.94
CA LEU A 42 0.64 8.59 0.19
C LEU A 42 0.18 7.95 1.51
N ASP A 43 -0.89 7.15 1.47
CA ASP A 43 -1.42 6.47 2.63
C ASP A 43 -0.50 5.35 3.11
N GLN A 44 0.16 4.60 2.22
CA GLN A 44 1.22 3.65 2.58
C GLN A 44 2.29 4.32 3.46
N ILE A 45 2.76 5.52 3.07
CA ILE A 45 3.75 6.28 3.84
C ILE A 45 3.16 6.73 5.18
N ARG A 46 1.95 7.30 5.19
CA ARG A 46 1.29 7.78 6.42
C ARG A 46 1.06 6.65 7.42
N GLN A 47 0.66 5.48 6.93
CA GLN A 47 0.40 4.30 7.73
C GLN A 47 1.70 3.69 8.27
N GLY A 48 2.79 3.66 7.50
CA GLY A 48 4.11 3.26 8.01
C GLY A 48 4.58 4.13 9.18
N ILE A 49 4.42 5.45 9.07
CA ILE A 49 4.75 6.39 10.16
C ILE A 49 3.80 6.19 11.36
N LEU A 50 2.52 5.93 11.11
CA LEU A 50 1.56 5.64 12.18
C LEU A 50 1.90 4.33 12.89
N ALA A 51 2.30 3.30 12.16
CA ALA A 51 2.69 2.01 12.72
C ALA A 51 3.90 2.14 13.67
N ASP A 52 4.88 3.00 13.34
CA ASP A 52 5.99 3.32 14.23
C ASP A 52 5.49 3.94 15.55
N ARG A 53 4.60 4.93 15.46
CA ARG A 53 4.00 5.61 16.63
C ARG A 53 3.17 4.67 17.52
N LEU A 54 2.50 3.69 16.91
CA LEU A 54 1.63 2.74 17.61
C LEU A 54 2.39 1.55 18.23
N GLY A 55 3.69 1.42 17.99
CA GLY A 55 4.50 0.37 18.62
C GLY A 55 4.69 -0.91 17.79
N PHE A 56 4.26 -0.96 16.52
CA PHE A 56 4.49 -2.12 15.65
C PHE A 56 5.97 -2.34 15.37
N ASN A 57 6.40 -3.60 15.30
CA ASN A 57 7.80 -3.97 15.08
C ASN A 57 8.20 -3.84 13.61
N TYR A 58 7.29 -4.17 12.69
CA TYR A 58 7.55 -4.19 11.26
C TYR A 58 6.44 -3.51 10.45
N PHE A 59 6.83 -2.90 9.34
CA PHE A 59 5.93 -2.48 8.27
C PHE A 59 6.44 -3.08 6.97
N PHE A 60 5.59 -3.87 6.31
CA PHE A 60 5.91 -4.54 5.06
C PHE A 60 5.13 -3.94 3.89
N MET A 61 5.81 -3.76 2.77
CA MET A 61 5.20 -3.35 1.51
C MET A 61 5.42 -4.43 0.45
N THR A 62 4.39 -4.73 -0.34
CA THR A 62 4.53 -5.56 -1.55
C THR A 62 5.09 -4.72 -2.71
N GLU A 63 5.51 -5.37 -3.79
CA GLU A 63 5.97 -4.69 -5.01
C GLU A 63 5.16 -5.10 -6.24
N HIS A 64 4.27 -4.21 -6.70
CA HIS A 64 3.39 -4.44 -7.84
C HIS A 64 3.45 -3.23 -8.80
N HIS A 65 3.99 -3.45 -10.00
CA HIS A 65 4.24 -2.42 -11.02
C HIS A 65 3.12 -2.28 -12.05
N PHE A 66 2.28 -3.31 -12.17
CA PHE A 66 1.33 -3.41 -13.27
C PHE A 66 -0.08 -3.05 -12.81
N GLN A 67 -0.76 -2.28 -13.66
CA GLN A 67 -2.22 -2.19 -13.86
C GLN A 67 -2.95 -1.01 -13.19
N PRO A 68 -3.67 -0.19 -13.98
CA PRO A 68 -4.83 0.53 -13.47
C PRO A 68 -6.03 -0.40 -13.20
N GLU A 69 -6.07 -1.62 -13.74
CA GLU A 69 -7.15 -2.58 -13.48
C GLU A 69 -6.92 -3.49 -12.27
N GLY A 70 -5.70 -3.50 -11.72
CA GLY A 70 -5.31 -4.37 -10.62
C GLY A 70 -5.82 -3.88 -9.26
N THR A 71 -6.11 -4.81 -8.35
CA THR A 71 -6.63 -4.50 -7.01
C THR A 71 -5.58 -3.88 -6.09
N GLU A 72 -4.29 -3.94 -6.45
CA GLU A 72 -3.16 -3.52 -5.62
C GLU A 72 -2.16 -2.65 -6.40
N PHE A 73 -1.69 -1.57 -5.77
CA PHE A 73 -0.73 -0.62 -6.31
C PHE A 73 0.36 -0.28 -5.29
N SER A 74 1.55 -0.84 -5.51
CA SER A 74 2.74 -0.59 -4.68
C SER A 74 4.00 -0.65 -5.55
N PRO A 75 4.24 0.34 -6.44
CA PRO A 75 5.21 0.21 -7.52
C PRO A 75 6.66 0.51 -7.10
N ASN A 76 6.87 1.16 -5.95
CA ASN A 76 8.21 1.54 -5.51
C ASN A 76 8.30 1.55 -3.98
N PRO A 77 8.21 0.36 -3.35
CA PRO A 77 8.36 0.23 -1.91
C PRO A 77 9.70 0.80 -1.42
N LEU A 78 10.79 0.65 -2.18
CA LEU A 78 12.09 1.23 -1.80
C LEU A 78 12.02 2.74 -1.52
N LEU A 79 11.37 3.51 -2.39
CA LEU A 79 11.25 4.97 -2.20
C LEU A 79 10.22 5.33 -1.12
N ALA A 80 9.10 4.60 -1.05
CA ALA A 80 8.09 4.81 -0.01
C ALA A 80 8.65 4.50 1.40
N GLU A 81 9.35 3.38 1.55
CA GLU A 81 10.04 2.97 2.77
C GLU A 81 11.16 3.94 3.13
N THR A 82 11.90 4.48 2.16
CA THR A 82 12.86 5.56 2.42
C THR A 82 12.18 6.79 3.05
N ALA A 83 10.99 7.15 2.56
CA ALA A 83 10.22 8.26 3.12
C ALA A 83 9.65 7.97 4.52
N ILE A 84 9.33 6.70 4.82
CA ILE A 84 8.93 6.24 6.16
C ILE A 84 10.15 6.31 7.09
N ALA A 85 11.27 5.70 6.70
CA ALA A 85 12.51 5.64 7.47
C ALA A 85 13.00 7.03 7.89
N ALA A 86 12.90 8.02 7.00
CA ALA A 86 13.27 9.41 7.30
C ALA A 86 12.43 10.08 8.40
N ARG A 87 11.31 9.49 8.81
CA ARG A 87 10.33 10.05 9.76
C ARG A 87 10.02 9.13 10.94
N THR A 88 10.72 8.01 11.04
CA THR A 88 10.51 6.98 12.08
C THR A 88 11.85 6.59 12.69
N SER A 89 11.83 6.03 13.91
CA SER A 89 13.09 5.69 14.61
C SER A 89 13.17 4.25 15.12
N ARG A 90 12.06 3.50 15.14
CA ARG A 90 12.00 2.18 15.76
C ARG A 90 11.51 1.09 14.81
N ILE A 91 10.55 1.39 13.95
CA ILE A 91 9.95 0.40 13.03
C ILE A 91 10.99 -0.13 12.03
N ARG A 92 10.90 -1.43 11.74
CA ARG A 92 11.70 -2.10 10.71
C ARG A 92 10.89 -2.22 9.44
N LEU A 93 11.52 -1.93 8.31
CA LEU A 93 10.88 -1.93 6.99
C LEU A 93 11.29 -3.19 6.24
N GLY A 94 10.43 -3.67 5.35
CA GLY A 94 10.64 -4.94 4.66
C GLY A 94 9.75 -5.10 3.44
N GLN A 95 10.29 -5.76 2.44
CA GLN A 95 9.58 -6.08 1.21
C GLN A 95 9.25 -7.56 1.19
N ALA A 96 8.04 -7.92 0.76
CA ALA A 96 7.57 -9.31 0.70
C ALA A 96 6.56 -9.54 -0.41
#